data_AF-A0AA36IL26-F1
#
_entry.id   AF-A0AA36IL26-F1
#
_cell.length_a   1.000
_cell.length_b   1.000
_cell.length_c   1.000
_cell.angle_alpha   90.00
_cell.angle_beta   90.00
_cell.angle_gamma   90.00
#
_symmetry.space_group_name_H-M   'P 1'
#
loop_
_entity.id
_entity.type
_entity.pdbx_description
1 polymer ?
#
loop_
_entity_poly.entity_id
_entity_poly.type
_entity_poly.pdbx_seq_one_letter_code
_entity_poly.pdbx_strand_id
1 'polypeptide(L)'
;MLEVVELIGDEEKAELHEVRRIRARRLKDGQEGWVTVKGNNGTVFLQPGGDRLSVVKETSLTESVSVTGQDALRQLRVGEVLDIMGEESVEEASGLLRARVRAQADGKVGWATKVGSTGTAFLRQL
;
A
#
# COMPACT_ATOMS: atom_id res chain seq x y z
N MET A 1 -1.74 -12.07 5.78
CA MET A 1 -1.53 -11.17 4.63
C MET A 1 -2.61 -10.11 4.69
N LEU A 2 -2.24 -8.82 4.79
CA LEU A 2 -3.18 -7.71 4.73
C LEU A 2 -3.47 -7.40 3.25
N GLU A 3 -4.70 -7.02 2.93
CA GLU A 3 -5.06 -6.50 1.60
C GLU A 3 -5.54 -5.06 1.73
N VAL A 4 -5.15 -4.21 0.78
CA VAL A 4 -5.58 -2.81 0.72
C VAL A 4 -6.58 -2.64 -0.42
N VAL A 5 -7.71 -2.02 -0.09
CA VAL A 5 -8.82 -1.78 -1.02
C VAL A 5 -9.18 -0.29 -1.02
N GLU A 6 -9.57 0.23 -2.18
CA GLU A 6 -10.18 1.56 -2.31
C GLU A 6 -11.70 1.46 -2.35
N LEU A 7 -12.40 2.38 -1.70
CA LEU A 7 -13.86 2.50 -1.79
C LEU A 7 -14.24 3.02 -3.18
N ILE A 8 -15.14 2.32 -3.88
CA ILE A 8 -15.55 2.67 -5.26
C ILE A 8 -17.07 2.86 -5.41
N GLY A 9 -17.83 2.90 -4.32
CA GLY A 9 -19.27 3.10 -4.35
C GLY A 9 -19.86 3.27 -2.96
N ASP A 10 -21.18 3.31 -2.88
CA ASP A 10 -21.90 3.51 -1.63
C ASP A 10 -21.80 2.29 -0.70
N GLU A 11 -21.98 2.53 0.60
CA GLU A 11 -22.09 1.48 1.60
C GLU A 11 -23.48 0.83 1.50
N GLU A 12 -23.52 -0.50 1.55
CA GLU A 12 -24.77 -1.25 1.65
C GLU A 12 -24.91 -1.84 3.06
N LYS A 13 -26.05 -1.56 3.70
CA LYS A 13 -26.45 -2.22 4.94
C LYS A 13 -27.30 -3.43 4.59
N ALA A 14 -26.77 -4.64 4.78
CA ALA A 14 -27.55 -5.85 4.60
C ALA A 14 -28.49 -6.02 5.80
N GLU A 15 -29.80 -5.84 5.57
CA GLU A 15 -30.82 -5.83 6.63
C GLU A 15 -30.91 -7.14 7.42
N LEU A 16 -30.58 -8.28 6.80
CA LEU A 16 -30.82 -9.59 7.40
C LEU A 16 -29.87 -9.95 8.56
N HIS A 17 -28.75 -9.23 8.76
CA HIS A 17 -27.72 -9.63 9.73
C HIS A 17 -26.96 -8.48 10.42
N GLU A 18 -27.43 -7.23 10.33
CA GLU A 18 -26.69 -6.04 10.83
C GLU A 18 -25.25 -5.91 10.30
N VAL A 19 -24.96 -6.50 9.14
CA VAL A 19 -23.63 -6.47 8.52
C VAL A 19 -23.50 -5.23 7.64
N ARG A 20 -22.43 -4.47 7.84
CA ARG A 20 -22.04 -3.37 6.94
C ARG A 20 -21.05 -3.87 5.89
N ARG A 21 -21.36 -3.64 4.62
CA ARG A 21 -20.51 -3.98 3.49
C ARG A 21 -20.27 -2.75 2.62
N ILE A 22 -19.11 -2.69 2.01
CA ILE A 22 -18.76 -1.64 1.06
C ILE A 22 -18.39 -2.24 -0.28
N ARG A 23 -18.67 -1.52 -1.36
CA ARG A 23 -18.13 -1.85 -2.68
C ARG A 23 -16.71 -1.30 -2.77
N ALA A 24 -15.74 -2.18 -2.94
CA ALA A 24 -14.33 -1.81 -2.94
C ALA A 24 -13.58 -2.45 -4.12
N ARG A 25 -12.46 -1.83 -4.49
CA ARG A 25 -11.52 -2.35 -5.47
C ARG A 25 -10.20 -2.67 -4.80
N ARG A 26 -9.66 -3.87 -5.02
CA ARG A 26 -8.34 -4.26 -4.52
C ARG A 26 -7.25 -3.49 -5.26
N LEU A 27 -6.34 -2.86 -4.52
CA LEU A 27 -5.25 -2.08 -5.13
C LEU A 27 -4.23 -2.98 -5.85
N LYS A 28 -4.06 -4.22 -5.40
CA LYS A 28 -3.10 -5.19 -5.95
C LYS A 28 -3.34 -5.50 -7.43
N ASP A 29 -4.59 -5.70 -7.84
CA ASP A 29 -4.93 -6.19 -9.18
C ASP A 29 -6.22 -5.60 -9.77
N GLY A 30 -6.84 -4.65 -9.08
CA GLY A 30 -8.05 -3.98 -9.56
C GLY A 30 -9.32 -4.80 -9.44
N GLN A 31 -9.31 -5.97 -8.78
CA GLN A 31 -10.52 -6.76 -8.60
C GLN A 31 -11.55 -6.00 -7.74
N GLU A 32 -12.79 -5.94 -8.21
CA GLU A 32 -13.90 -5.30 -7.50
C GLU A 32 -14.78 -6.31 -6.79
N GLY A 33 -15.31 -5.94 -5.63
CA GLY A 33 -16.24 -6.77 -4.88
C GLY A 33 -16.81 -6.10 -3.64
N TRP A 34 -17.53 -6.87 -2.85
CA TRP A 34 -18.15 -6.43 -1.61
C TRP A 34 -17.34 -6.89 -0.40
N VAL A 35 -16.78 -5.94 0.35
CA VAL A 35 -16.00 -6.21 1.55
C VAL A 35 -16.84 -5.94 2.79
N THR A 36 -16.86 -6.89 3.73
CA THR A 36 -17.51 -6.69 5.04
C THR A 36 -16.63 -5.79 5.89
N VAL A 37 -17.18 -4.70 6.43
CA VAL A 37 -16.43 -3.82 7.35
C VAL A 37 -16.41 -4.40 8.75
N LYS A 38 -17.60 -4.74 9.26
CA LYS A 38 -17.81 -5.32 10.58
C LYS A 38 -18.88 -6.40 10.49
N GLY A 39 -18.56 -7.60 10.99
CA GLY A 39 -19.48 -8.72 11.07
C GLY A 39 -20.53 -8.54 12.18
N ASN A 40 -21.55 -9.40 12.14
CA ASN A 40 -22.66 -9.42 13.11
C ASN A 40 -22.23 -9.63 14.57
N ASN A 41 -21.11 -10.32 14.81
CA ASN A 41 -20.55 -10.53 16.15
C ASN A 41 -19.53 -9.45 16.57
N GLY A 42 -19.47 -8.34 15.84
CA GLY A 42 -18.59 -7.23 16.17
C GLY A 42 -17.15 -7.32 15.63
N THR A 43 -16.77 -8.44 15.03
CA THR A 43 -15.45 -8.63 14.38
C THR A 43 -15.25 -7.60 13.26
N VAL A 44 -14.15 -6.85 13.32
CA VAL A 44 -13.75 -5.88 12.29
C VAL A 44 -12.89 -6.59 11.26
N PHE A 45 -13.29 -6.54 9.99
CA PHE A 45 -12.56 -7.13 8.87
C PHE A 45 -11.89 -6.06 8.00
N LEU A 46 -12.40 -4.83 8.03
CA LEU A 46 -11.82 -3.68 7.35
C LEU A 46 -11.75 -2.50 8.31
N GLN A 47 -10.61 -1.82 8.31
CA GLN A 47 -10.36 -0.61 9.09
C GLN A 47 -9.74 0.45 8.17
N PRO A 48 -9.84 1.75 8.53
CA PRO A 48 -9.09 2.79 7.84
C PRO A 48 -7.61 2.43 7.72
N GLY A 49 -7.06 2.63 6.53
CA GLY A 49 -5.68 2.32 6.15
C GLY A 49 -5.46 2.84 4.72
N GLY A 50 -4.40 2.35 4.04
CA GLY A 50 -4.10 2.84 2.69
C GLY A 50 -3.53 4.25 2.69
N ASP A 51 -2.66 4.51 3.66
CA ASP A 51 -1.85 5.71 3.72
C ASP A 51 -1.09 5.95 2.41
N ARG A 52 -0.92 7.23 2.07
CA ARG A 52 -0.21 7.64 0.86
C ARG A 52 1.14 8.24 1.21
N LEU A 53 2.13 7.93 0.40
CA LEU A 53 3.47 8.49 0.49
C LEU A 53 3.75 9.37 -0.72
N SER A 54 4.41 10.50 -0.50
CA SER A 54 5.04 11.29 -1.55
C SER A 54 6.53 10.98 -1.61
N VAL A 55 7.04 10.83 -2.83
CA VAL A 55 8.48 10.73 -3.09
C VAL A 55 9.10 12.10 -2.88
N VAL A 56 9.92 12.24 -1.84
CA VAL A 56 10.66 13.48 -1.53
C VAL A 56 12.11 13.42 -1.97
N LYS A 57 12.61 12.23 -2.31
CA LYS A 57 13.91 12.00 -2.93
C LYS A 57 13.80 10.83 -3.90
N GLU A 58 14.40 11.00 -5.08
CA GLU A 58 14.40 9.98 -6.12
C GLU A 58 14.92 8.63 -5.59
N THR A 59 14.19 7.55 -5.85
CA THR A 59 14.50 6.18 -5.39
C THR A 59 13.99 5.14 -6.40
N SER A 60 14.57 3.95 -6.38
CA SER A 60 14.16 2.87 -7.27
C SER A 60 13.02 2.06 -6.66
N LEU A 61 12.03 1.73 -7.49
CA LEU A 61 11.03 0.70 -7.19
C LEU A 61 11.62 -0.64 -7.61
N THR A 62 11.69 -1.61 -6.69
CA THR A 62 12.23 -2.95 -6.98
C THR A 62 11.20 -4.05 -6.75
N GLU A 63 11.40 -5.22 -7.34
CA GLU A 63 10.52 -6.37 -7.16
C GLU A 63 10.66 -6.98 -5.76
N SER A 64 11.89 -7.04 -5.23
CA SER A 64 12.23 -7.64 -3.94
C SER A 64 12.59 -6.60 -2.88
N VAL A 65 12.62 -7.01 -1.61
CA VAL A 65 13.07 -6.16 -0.50
C VAL A 65 14.58 -5.92 -0.53
N SER A 66 15.36 -6.77 -1.19
CA SER A 66 16.80 -6.57 -1.37
C SER A 66 17.06 -5.47 -2.41
N VAL A 67 18.18 -4.76 -2.29
CA VAL A 67 18.61 -3.77 -3.29
C VAL A 67 19.87 -4.31 -3.97
N THR A 68 19.71 -5.18 -4.97
CA THR A 68 20.83 -5.72 -5.74
C THR A 68 20.99 -5.06 -7.11
N GLY A 69 20.03 -4.21 -7.50
CA GLY A 69 20.00 -3.48 -8.77
C GLY A 69 19.50 -4.31 -9.95
N GLN A 70 19.49 -5.65 -9.85
CA GLN A 70 18.95 -6.55 -10.88
C GLN A 70 17.42 -6.61 -10.86
N ASP A 71 16.79 -6.19 -9.77
CA ASP A 71 15.36 -6.27 -9.52
C ASP A 71 14.65 -4.91 -9.63
N ALA A 72 15.29 -3.92 -10.24
CA ALA A 72 14.71 -2.60 -10.47
C ALA A 72 13.58 -2.63 -11.51
N LEU A 73 12.36 -2.26 -11.09
CA LEU A 73 11.17 -2.16 -11.94
C LEU A 73 11.09 -0.82 -12.67
N ARG A 74 11.47 0.27 -11.98
CA ARG A 74 11.64 1.64 -12.52
C ARG A 74 12.18 2.60 -11.46
N GLN A 75 12.53 3.80 -11.88
CA GLN A 75 12.78 4.92 -10.99
C GLN A 75 11.47 5.63 -10.57
N LEU A 76 11.37 6.00 -9.29
CA LEU A 76 10.34 6.86 -8.74
C LEU A 76 10.88 8.29 -8.65
N ARG A 77 10.19 9.25 -9.26
CA ARG A 77 10.58 10.67 -9.26
C ARG A 77 9.96 11.43 -8.11
N VAL A 78 10.64 12.50 -7.69
CA VAL A 78 10.14 13.42 -6.67
C VAL A 78 8.76 13.95 -7.07
N GLY A 79 7.84 13.96 -6.12
CA GLY A 79 6.45 14.36 -6.31
C GLY A 79 5.50 13.23 -6.72
N GLU A 80 6.01 12.04 -7.08
CA GLU A 80 5.14 10.88 -7.29
C GLU A 80 4.44 10.47 -5.99
N VAL A 81 3.19 10.01 -6.13
CA VAL A 81 2.35 9.51 -5.03
C VAL A 81 2.29 7.99 -5.08
N LEU A 82 2.44 7.36 -3.92
CA LEU A 82 2.48 5.92 -3.74
C LEU A 82 1.42 5.51 -2.71
N ASP A 83 0.66 4.45 -2.99
CA ASP A 83 -0.24 3.81 -2.02
C ASP A 83 0.55 2.77 -1.21
N ILE A 84 0.50 2.83 0.12
CA ILE A 84 1.13 1.83 0.98
C ILE A 84 0.34 0.52 0.89
N MET A 85 1.04 -0.58 0.64
CA MET A 85 0.46 -1.93 0.54
C MET A 85 0.46 -2.69 1.87
N GLY A 86 0.86 -2.03 2.95
CA GLY A 86 0.77 -2.52 4.34
C GLY A 86 2.00 -3.27 4.85
N GLU A 87 3.02 -3.48 4.01
CA GLU A 87 4.26 -4.15 4.40
C GLU A 87 5.41 -3.14 4.50
N GLU A 88 6.08 -3.12 5.65
CA GLU A 88 7.37 -2.43 5.83
C GLU A 88 8.41 -3.45 6.32
N SER A 89 9.65 -3.29 5.88
CA SER A 89 10.72 -4.21 6.24
C SER A 89 12.05 -3.45 6.23
N VAL A 90 12.93 -3.81 7.16
CA VAL A 90 14.32 -3.36 7.13
C VAL A 90 15.11 -4.33 6.27
N GLU A 91 15.73 -3.84 5.22
CA GLU A 91 16.65 -4.66 4.42
C GLU A 91 17.94 -4.86 5.20
N GLU A 92 18.24 -6.10 5.57
CA GLU A 92 19.27 -6.42 6.57
C GLU A 92 20.70 -6.03 6.13
N ALA A 93 21.01 -6.12 4.83
CA ALA A 93 22.37 -5.87 4.34
C ALA A 93 22.74 -4.38 4.34
N SER A 94 21.77 -3.50 4.05
CA SER A 94 21.96 -2.07 3.87
C SER A 94 21.36 -1.23 5.00
N GLY A 95 20.49 -1.80 5.83
CA GLY A 95 19.78 -1.09 6.90
C GLY A 95 18.70 -0.14 6.39
N LEU A 96 18.25 -0.28 5.14
CA LEU A 96 17.21 0.57 4.56
C LEU A 96 15.83 0.18 5.08
N LEU A 97 15.05 1.15 5.56
CA LEU A 97 13.62 0.94 5.79
C LEU A 97 12.91 1.00 4.45
N ARG A 98 12.30 -0.13 4.06
CA ARG A 98 11.58 -0.28 2.81
C ARG A 98 10.08 -0.43 3.06
N ALA A 99 9.29 0.07 2.12
CA ALA A 99 7.85 -0.09 2.12
C ALA A 99 7.42 -0.77 0.82
N ARG A 100 6.50 -1.73 0.91
CA ARG A 100 5.77 -2.28 -0.23
C ARG A 100 4.71 -1.26 -0.64
N VAL A 101 4.76 -0.83 -1.88
CA VAL A 101 3.96 0.29 -2.39
C VAL A 101 3.43 -0.01 -3.79
N ARG A 102 2.30 0.62 -4.13
CA ARG A 102 1.80 0.75 -5.50
C ARG A 102 2.03 2.19 -5.95
N ALA A 103 2.69 2.39 -7.08
CA ALA A 103 2.84 3.73 -7.62
C ALA A 103 1.58 4.16 -8.38
N GLN A 104 1.01 5.32 -8.05
CA GLN A 104 -0.23 5.79 -8.68
C GLN A 104 -0.05 6.16 -10.16
N ALA A 105 1.16 6.57 -10.56
CA ALA A 105 1.45 7.00 -11.92
C ALA A 105 1.28 5.89 -12.97
N ASP A 106 1.57 4.63 -12.62
CA ASP A 106 1.57 3.50 -13.55
C ASP A 106 1.03 2.19 -12.97
N GLY A 107 0.58 2.19 -11.72
CA GLY A 107 0.00 1.03 -11.04
C GLY A 107 1.00 -0.07 -10.65
N LYS A 108 2.31 0.11 -10.88
CA LYS A 108 3.31 -0.90 -10.54
C LYS A 108 3.45 -1.07 -9.04
N VAL A 109 3.53 -2.32 -8.60
CA VAL A 109 3.70 -2.70 -7.19
C VAL A 109 5.11 -3.21 -6.97
N GLY A 110 5.79 -2.69 -5.95
CA GLY A 110 7.15 -3.08 -5.60
C GLY A 110 7.58 -2.56 -4.23
N TRP A 111 8.87 -2.64 -3.95
CA TRP A 111 9.50 -2.09 -2.75
C TRP A 111 10.19 -0.78 -3.08
N ALA A 112 9.99 0.23 -2.24
CA ALA A 112 10.68 1.51 -2.32
C ALA A 112 11.37 1.83 -0.99
N THR A 113 12.49 2.54 -1.03
CA THR A 113 13.16 3.02 0.19
C THR A 113 12.33 4.12 0.81
N LYS A 114 11.83 3.94 2.03
CA LYS A 114 11.14 4.96 2.82
C LYS A 114 12.14 5.83 3.57
N VAL A 115 13.10 5.19 4.26
CA VAL A 115 14.17 5.86 5.00
C VAL A 115 15.51 5.16 4.70
N GLY A 116 16.53 5.96 4.39
CA GLY A 116 17.90 5.50 4.19
C GLY A 116 18.58 5.10 5.51
N SER A 117 19.70 4.39 5.43
CA SER A 117 20.43 3.90 6.61
C SER A 117 20.93 4.99 7.56
N THR A 118 21.08 6.23 7.07
CA THR A 118 21.45 7.42 7.86
C THR A 118 20.25 8.25 8.31
N GLY A 119 19.02 7.74 8.19
CA GLY A 119 17.80 8.46 8.57
C GLY A 119 17.28 9.43 7.51
N THR A 120 17.89 9.49 6.32
CA THR A 120 17.40 10.34 5.22
C THR A 120 16.05 9.83 4.71
N ALA A 121 15.01 10.65 4.78
CA ALA A 121 13.70 10.31 4.23
C ALA A 121 13.71 10.37 2.69
N PHE A 122 13.24 9.31 2.05
CA PHE A 122 12.98 9.26 0.60
C PHE A 122 11.49 9.32 0.29
N LEU A 123 10.66 8.80 1.21
CA LEU A 123 9.21 8.88 1.17
C LEU A 123 8.70 9.58 2.42
N ARG A 124 7.67 10.42 2.28
CA ARG A 124 6.96 11.03 3.41
C ARG A 124 5.47 10.78 3.32
N GLN A 125 4.85 10.58 4.46
CA GLN A 125 3.40 10.53 4.58
C GLN A 125 2.77 11.83 4.06
N LEU A 126 1.72 11.69 3.25
CA LEU A 126 0.85 12.79 2.82
C LEU A 126 -0.20 13.13 3.87
#